data_AF-A0A7S3BHD5-F1
#
_entry.id   AF-A0A7S3BHD5-F1
#
_cell.length_a   1.000
_cell.length_b   1.000
_cell.length_c   1.000
_cell.angle_alpha   90.00
_cell.angle_beta   90.00
_cell.angle_gamma   90.00
#
_symmetry.space_group_name_H-M   'P 1'
#
loop_
_entity.id
_entity.type
_entity.pdbx_description
1 polymer ?
#
loop_
_entity_poly.entity_id
_entity_poly.type
_entity_poly.pdbx_seq_one_letter_code
_entity_poly.pdbx_strand_id
1 'polypeptide(L)'
;RRTSNGKGVTIPSQQRYVGYAAELSRVAVPVQIPPMLLLTRVVLVSAPEWAAEGCFFVVEEVHRRAESYALQPTEGGQAGGSAAPLEWQSLPVYDHRKPASSSASAQLLRTAREESADSFGELGPSTASAALGGTDPTTVAPTQSTGGSRGAGTSPVEMVCGSHAPLVSGDIKVTVSCGKGKICDFWFHTAFIRDGVLRLQKPALDKACKEAKAD
;
A
#
# COMPACT_ATOMS: atom_id res chain seq x y z
N ARG A 1 -35.16 8.52 6.31
CA ARG A 1 -33.90 8.62 7.11
C ARG A 1 -33.25 7.24 7.11
N ARG A 2 -31.95 7.11 6.75
CA ARG A 2 -31.32 5.77 6.59
C ARG A 2 -31.10 5.03 7.91
N THR A 3 -30.78 5.74 8.99
CA THR A 3 -30.61 5.17 10.34
C THR A 3 -31.27 6.05 11.40
N SER A 4 -31.76 5.43 12.49
CA SER A 4 -32.45 6.12 13.60
C SER A 4 -31.50 6.94 14.48
N ASN A 5 -30.24 6.52 14.58
CA ASN A 5 -29.18 7.21 15.34
C ASN A 5 -28.42 8.27 14.53
N GLY A 6 -28.79 8.50 13.26
CA GLY A 6 -28.11 9.44 12.37
C GLY A 6 -26.69 9.02 11.96
N LYS A 7 -26.25 7.81 12.33
CA LYS A 7 -24.94 7.27 11.92
C LYS A 7 -25.10 6.62 10.56
N GLY A 8 -24.54 7.24 9.52
CA GLY A 8 -24.45 6.66 8.18
C GLY A 8 -23.24 5.71 8.07
N VAL A 9 -22.33 6.03 7.15
CA VAL A 9 -21.05 5.33 7.00
C VAL A 9 -20.14 5.70 8.16
N THR A 10 -19.75 4.70 8.97
CA THR A 10 -18.94 4.91 10.19
C THR A 10 -17.54 4.33 10.12
N ILE A 11 -17.25 3.48 9.13
CA ILE A 11 -15.93 2.88 8.95
C ILE A 11 -15.05 3.89 8.19
N PRO A 12 -13.90 4.30 8.74
CA PRO A 12 -13.04 5.32 8.13
C PRO A 12 -12.64 5.01 6.69
N SER A 13 -12.28 3.75 6.38
CA SER A 13 -11.99 3.37 4.99
C SER A 13 -13.17 3.54 4.05
N GLN A 14 -14.40 3.26 4.49
CA GLN A 14 -15.58 3.50 3.64
C GLN A 14 -15.79 5.01 3.40
N GLN A 15 -15.59 5.84 4.42
CA GLN A 15 -15.65 7.30 4.29
C GLN A 15 -14.59 7.83 3.31
N ARG A 16 -13.38 7.27 3.36
CA ARG A 16 -12.28 7.59 2.44
C ARG A 16 -12.68 7.36 0.99
N TYR A 17 -13.32 6.23 0.67
CA TYR A 17 -13.76 5.92 -0.70
C TYR A 17 -14.89 6.83 -1.18
N VAL A 18 -15.78 7.27 -0.29
CA VAL A 18 -16.74 8.34 -0.63
C VAL A 18 -16.00 9.63 -0.99
N GLY A 19 -14.94 9.97 -0.24
CA GLY A 19 -14.05 11.09 -0.54
C GLY A 19 -13.38 10.96 -1.91
N TYR A 20 -12.85 9.78 -2.24
CA TYR A 20 -12.26 9.47 -3.55
C TYR A 20 -13.26 9.67 -4.69
N ALA A 21 -14.49 9.15 -4.54
CA ALA A 21 -15.53 9.33 -5.55
C ALA A 21 -15.92 10.82 -5.71
N ALA A 22 -15.96 11.58 -4.61
CA ALA A 22 -16.24 13.01 -4.65
C ALA A 22 -15.10 13.81 -5.32
N GLU A 23 -13.84 13.44 -5.10
CA GLU A 23 -12.68 14.04 -5.79
C GLU A 23 -12.74 13.76 -7.30
N LEU A 24 -13.00 12.51 -7.70
CA LEU A 24 -13.16 12.14 -9.11
C LEU A 24 -14.31 12.89 -9.78
N SER A 25 -15.40 13.12 -9.06
CA SER A 25 -16.55 13.86 -9.61
C SER A 25 -16.25 15.34 -9.87
N ARG A 26 -15.22 15.91 -9.22
CA ARG A 26 -14.80 17.31 -9.40
C ARG A 26 -13.81 17.49 -10.54
N VAL A 27 -13.05 16.45 -10.85
CA VAL A 27 -12.01 16.49 -11.86
C VAL A 27 -12.59 15.86 -13.13
N ALA A 28 -12.77 16.64 -14.20
CA ALA A 28 -13.26 16.15 -15.49
C ALA A 28 -12.23 15.27 -16.25
N VAL A 29 -11.29 14.66 -15.53
CA VAL A 29 -10.25 13.80 -16.09
C VAL A 29 -10.73 12.35 -15.97
N PRO A 30 -10.63 11.56 -17.05
CA PRO A 30 -10.91 10.13 -16.99
C PRO A 30 -10.17 9.47 -15.84
N VAL A 31 -10.77 8.44 -15.22
CA VAL A 31 -10.14 7.64 -14.17
C VAL A 31 -8.78 7.18 -14.68
N GLN A 32 -7.72 7.70 -14.07
CA GLN A 32 -6.35 7.34 -14.45
C GLN A 32 -6.11 5.88 -14.08
N ILE A 33 -5.37 5.18 -14.94
CA ILE A 33 -4.84 3.85 -14.62
C ILE A 33 -4.09 3.98 -13.29
N PRO A 34 -4.42 3.17 -12.26
CA PRO A 34 -3.79 3.31 -10.97
C PRO A 34 -2.27 3.13 -11.08
N PRO A 35 -1.45 4.06 -10.57
CA PRO A 35 -0.01 3.97 -10.68
C PRO A 35 0.51 2.75 -9.91
N MET A 36 1.52 2.09 -10.48
CA MET A 36 2.25 1.05 -9.76
C MET A 36 3.24 1.71 -8.79
N LEU A 37 3.14 1.38 -7.51
CA LEU A 37 3.97 1.95 -6.45
C LEU A 37 4.79 0.86 -5.76
N LEU A 38 6.01 1.19 -5.34
CA LEU A 38 6.84 0.32 -4.50
C LEU A 38 6.61 0.67 -3.03
N LEU A 39 5.99 -0.22 -2.26
CA LEU A 39 5.80 0.01 -0.82
C LEU A 39 7.10 -0.29 -0.08
N THR A 40 7.76 0.73 0.45
CA THR A 40 9.08 0.59 1.09
C THR A 40 9.04 0.43 2.61
N ARG A 41 8.08 1.06 3.28
CA ARG A 41 7.93 1.01 4.74
C ARG A 41 6.55 1.43 5.24
N VAL A 42 6.24 1.02 6.47
CA VAL A 42 5.10 1.48 7.27
C VAL A 42 5.60 2.01 8.60
N VAL A 43 5.16 3.21 9.00
CA VAL A 43 5.63 3.86 10.24
C VAL A 43 4.45 4.15 11.16
N LEU A 44 4.51 3.64 12.39
CA LEU A 44 3.64 4.06 13.49
C LEU A 44 4.32 5.21 14.23
N VAL A 45 3.87 6.45 13.99
CA VAL A 45 4.48 7.65 14.59
C VAL A 45 4.37 7.65 16.11
N SER A 46 3.24 7.18 16.63
CA SER A 46 3.03 6.94 18.07
C SER A 46 2.40 5.56 18.21
N ALA A 47 3.24 4.57 18.48
CA ALA A 47 2.79 3.21 18.71
C ALA A 47 2.30 3.08 20.16
N PRO A 48 1.26 2.31 20.47
CA PRO A 48 0.94 2.02 21.87
C PRO A 48 2.13 1.31 22.53
N GLU A 49 2.33 1.50 23.83
CA GLU A 49 3.48 0.94 24.57
C GLU A 49 3.62 -0.58 24.37
N TRP A 50 2.48 -1.28 24.31
CA TRP A 50 2.44 -2.71 24.09
C TRP A 50 2.81 -3.15 22.66
N ALA A 51 2.95 -2.23 21.71
CA ALA A 51 3.35 -2.47 20.34
C ALA A 51 4.85 -2.23 20.09
N ALA A 52 5.63 -1.89 21.13
CA ALA A 52 7.06 -1.65 20.98
C ALA A 52 7.84 -2.86 20.45
N GLU A 53 7.34 -4.08 20.66
CA GLU A 53 8.04 -5.32 20.28
C GLU A 53 7.29 -6.09 19.18
N GLY A 54 8.01 -6.41 18.11
CA GLY A 54 7.55 -7.36 17.08
C GLY A 54 6.36 -6.89 16.26
N CYS A 55 6.21 -5.57 16.06
CA CYS A 55 5.25 -5.04 15.11
C CYS A 55 5.55 -5.55 13.71
N PHE A 56 4.47 -5.88 13.01
CA PHE A 56 4.54 -6.47 11.71
C PHE A 56 3.30 -6.07 10.91
N PHE A 57 3.45 -5.73 9.62
CA PHE A 57 2.34 -5.46 8.73
C PHE A 57 2.19 -6.50 7.62
N VAL A 58 0.96 -6.59 7.14
CA VAL A 58 0.52 -7.42 6.05
C VAL A 58 -0.11 -6.55 4.98
N VAL A 59 0.22 -6.80 3.72
CA VAL A 59 -0.38 -6.13 2.55
C VAL A 59 -1.24 -7.13 1.78
N GLU A 60 -2.48 -6.72 1.53
CA GLU A 60 -3.44 -7.43 0.69
C GLU A 60 -3.83 -6.49 -0.44
N GLU A 61 -3.48 -6.83 -1.68
CA GLU A 61 -4.02 -6.16 -2.86
C GLU A 61 -5.35 -6.81 -3.21
N VAL A 62 -6.38 -5.97 -3.35
CA VAL A 62 -7.76 -6.41 -3.50
C VAL A 62 -8.30 -5.78 -4.76
N HIS A 63 -7.89 -6.34 -5.89
CA HIS A 63 -8.57 -6.36 -7.20
C HIS A 63 -7.52 -6.65 -8.27
N ARG A 64 -7.59 -7.81 -8.90
CA ARG A 64 -7.21 -7.92 -10.31
C ARG A 64 -8.49 -7.87 -11.11
N ARG A 65 -8.60 -6.91 -12.02
CA ARG A 65 -9.46 -7.11 -13.20
C ARG A 65 -8.81 -8.29 -13.94
N ALA A 66 -9.38 -9.48 -13.80
CA ALA A 66 -9.05 -10.57 -14.70
C ALA A 66 -9.47 -10.10 -16.10
N GLU A 67 -8.48 -9.68 -16.87
CA GLU A 67 -8.51 -9.44 -18.31
C GLU A 67 -9.47 -8.35 -18.82
N SER A 68 -8.83 -7.32 -19.38
CA SER A 68 -9.15 -6.63 -20.64
C SER A 68 -9.02 -5.11 -20.53
N TYR A 69 -7.78 -4.62 -20.42
CA TYR A 69 -7.38 -3.40 -21.13
C TYR A 69 -7.19 -3.68 -22.63
N ALA A 70 -7.96 -4.61 -23.20
CA ALA A 70 -8.13 -4.68 -24.63
C ALA A 70 -8.97 -3.46 -25.04
N LEU A 71 -8.31 -2.30 -25.11
CA LEU A 71 -8.74 -1.20 -25.96
C LEU A 71 -8.58 -1.68 -27.41
N GLN A 72 -9.45 -2.57 -27.85
CA GLN A 72 -9.66 -2.83 -29.26
C GLN A 72 -10.97 -2.12 -29.61
N PRO A 73 -10.91 -0.97 -30.30
CA PRO A 73 -12.09 -0.44 -30.94
C PRO A 73 -12.45 -1.42 -32.06
N THR A 74 -13.38 -2.34 -31.80
CA THR A 74 -14.07 -3.01 -32.89
C THR A 74 -14.99 -1.99 -33.53
N GLU A 75 -14.45 -1.25 -34.50
CA GLU A 75 -15.25 -0.53 -35.48
C GLU A 75 -16.09 -1.56 -36.24
N GLY A 76 -17.33 -1.74 -35.79
CA GLY A 76 -18.34 -2.54 -36.45
C GLY A 76 -18.59 -3.90 -35.78
N GLY A 77 -19.80 -4.06 -35.25
CA GLY A 77 -20.39 -5.38 -35.07
C GLY A 77 -20.79 -5.74 -33.64
N GLN A 78 -22.08 -5.55 -33.37
CA GLN A 78 -22.88 -6.23 -32.33
C GLN A 78 -22.46 -6.07 -30.86
N ALA A 79 -23.15 -5.15 -30.19
CA ALA A 79 -23.22 -5.02 -28.74
C ALA A 79 -23.92 -6.23 -28.11
N GLY A 80 -23.16 -7.27 -27.76
CA GLY A 80 -23.69 -8.47 -27.09
C GLY A 80 -22.75 -9.10 -26.06
N GLY A 81 -21.61 -8.49 -25.76
CA GLY A 81 -20.67 -9.00 -24.76
C GLY A 81 -21.19 -8.78 -23.35
N SER A 82 -21.71 -9.83 -22.70
CA SER A 82 -21.91 -9.86 -21.26
C SER A 82 -20.57 -9.60 -20.58
N ALA A 83 -20.40 -8.43 -19.96
CA ALA A 83 -19.21 -8.15 -19.17
C ALA A 83 -19.05 -9.26 -18.12
N ALA A 84 -17.90 -9.93 -18.12
CA ALA A 84 -17.63 -10.96 -17.14
C ALA A 84 -17.83 -10.38 -15.73
N PRO A 85 -18.49 -11.11 -14.81
CA PRO A 85 -18.66 -10.65 -13.44
C PRO A 85 -17.29 -10.37 -12.83
N LEU A 86 -17.19 -9.26 -12.09
CA LEU A 86 -15.99 -8.92 -11.33
C LEU A 86 -15.68 -10.05 -10.35
N GLU A 87 -14.67 -10.86 -10.64
CA GLU A 87 -14.21 -11.89 -9.73
C GLU A 87 -13.25 -11.26 -8.72
N TRP A 88 -13.60 -11.37 -7.44
CA TRP A 88 -12.73 -10.94 -6.35
C TRP A 88 -11.60 -11.95 -6.20
N GLN A 89 -10.42 -11.62 -6.71
CA GLN A 89 -9.21 -12.39 -6.45
C GLN A 89 -8.38 -11.70 -5.38
N SER A 90 -8.15 -12.39 -4.25
CA SER A 90 -7.20 -11.96 -3.24
C SER A 90 -5.78 -12.27 -3.71
N LEU A 91 -4.95 -11.24 -3.87
CA LEU A 91 -3.55 -11.45 -4.19
C LEU A 91 -2.78 -11.98 -2.97
N PRO A 92 -1.58 -12.52 -3.19
CA PRO A 92 -0.84 -13.15 -2.12
C PRO A 92 -0.44 -12.14 -1.05
N VAL A 93 -0.67 -12.57 0.17
CA VAL A 93 -0.45 -11.81 1.40
C VAL A 93 1.05 -11.59 1.59
N TYR A 94 1.50 -10.33 1.51
CA TYR A 94 2.88 -9.98 1.84
C TYR A 94 3.05 -9.84 3.35
N ASP A 95 3.96 -10.60 3.97
CA ASP A 95 4.40 -10.45 5.36
C ASP A 95 5.89 -10.05 5.34
N HIS A 96 6.20 -8.80 5.70
CA HIS A 96 7.57 -8.25 5.68
C HIS A 96 8.56 -9.00 6.60
N ARG A 97 8.10 -9.92 7.48
CA ARG A 97 9.01 -10.78 8.26
C ARG A 97 9.45 -12.02 7.50
N LYS A 98 8.67 -12.45 6.50
CA LYS A 98 8.97 -13.67 5.76
C LYS A 98 10.01 -13.36 4.67
N PRO A 99 11.10 -14.14 4.58
CA PRO A 99 12.04 -14.00 3.48
C PRO A 99 11.30 -14.27 2.17
N ALA A 100 11.64 -13.51 1.13
CA ALA A 100 10.89 -13.47 -0.11
C ALA A 100 10.77 -14.79 -0.85
N SER A 101 11.65 -15.76 -0.58
CA SER A 101 11.54 -17.14 -1.08
C SER A 101 10.21 -17.82 -0.72
N SER A 102 9.49 -17.32 0.29
CA SER A 102 8.18 -17.83 0.72
C SER A 102 7.02 -16.87 0.45
N SER A 103 7.28 -15.65 -0.04
CA SER A 103 6.24 -14.66 -0.31
C SER A 103 5.80 -14.75 -1.76
N ALA A 104 4.51 -14.84 -2.02
CA ALA A 104 4.02 -14.96 -3.38
C ALA A 104 4.11 -13.64 -4.20
N SER A 105 4.55 -12.53 -3.59
CA SER A 105 5.09 -11.37 -4.30
C SER A 105 6.36 -11.69 -5.10
N ALA A 106 7.21 -12.60 -4.62
CA ALA A 106 8.37 -13.08 -5.38
C ALA A 106 7.97 -14.00 -6.54
N GLN A 107 6.84 -14.70 -6.42
CA GLN A 107 6.26 -15.46 -7.53
C GLN A 107 5.68 -14.52 -8.59
N LEU A 108 4.94 -13.48 -8.19
CA LEU A 108 4.40 -12.48 -9.13
C LEU A 108 5.48 -11.69 -9.88
N LEU A 109 6.58 -11.31 -9.22
CA LEU A 109 7.72 -10.67 -9.90
C LEU A 109 8.40 -11.61 -10.91
N ARG A 110 8.39 -12.93 -10.69
CA ARG A 110 8.85 -13.90 -11.70
C ARG A 110 7.88 -13.96 -12.86
N THR A 111 6.57 -14.08 -12.61
CA THR A 111 5.56 -14.15 -13.66
C THR A 111 5.53 -12.88 -14.52
N ALA A 112 5.58 -11.69 -13.91
CA ALA A 112 5.62 -10.42 -14.65
C ALA A 112 6.91 -10.27 -15.48
N ARG A 113 8.03 -10.83 -15.01
CA ARG A 113 9.30 -10.82 -15.76
C ARG A 113 9.29 -11.83 -16.90
N GLU A 114 8.71 -13.00 -16.70
CA GLU A 114 8.56 -14.04 -17.73
C GLU A 114 7.61 -13.58 -18.85
N GLU A 115 6.48 -12.93 -18.51
CA GLU A 115 5.56 -12.36 -19.51
C GLU A 115 6.19 -11.22 -20.32
N SER A 116 7.16 -10.49 -19.76
CA SER A 116 7.88 -9.44 -20.47
C SER A 116 9.02 -9.95 -21.37
N ALA A 117 9.56 -11.15 -21.09
CA ALA A 117 10.71 -11.69 -21.80
C ALA A 117 10.36 -12.22 -23.21
N ASP A 118 9.10 -12.60 -23.44
CA ASP A 118 8.63 -13.12 -24.73
C ASP A 118 8.21 -12.03 -25.75
N SER A 119 8.32 -10.74 -25.42
CA SER A 119 7.88 -9.63 -26.29
C SER A 119 8.96 -8.64 -26.74
N PHE A 120 10.24 -8.88 -26.44
CA PHE A 120 11.31 -8.01 -26.91
C PHE A 120 12.29 -8.77 -27.81
N GLY A 121 12.18 -8.54 -29.11
CA GLY A 121 13.17 -8.94 -30.10
C GLY A 121 14.55 -8.33 -29.79
N GLU A 122 15.58 -9.13 -30.04
CA GLU A 122 17.00 -8.79 -29.91
C GLU A 122 17.33 -7.38 -30.44
N LEU A 123 17.71 -6.48 -29.54
CA LEU A 123 18.59 -5.36 -29.86
C LEU A 123 19.85 -5.52 -29.02
N GLY A 124 20.98 -5.64 -29.72
CA GLY A 124 22.27 -6.04 -29.17
C GLY A 124 22.89 -5.05 -28.17
N PRO A 125 23.94 -5.50 -27.45
CA PRO A 125 24.51 -4.76 -26.33
C PRO A 125 25.37 -3.59 -26.78
N SER A 126 24.99 -2.37 -26.36
CA SER A 126 25.84 -1.19 -26.41
C SER A 126 26.71 -1.13 -25.14
N THR A 127 28.02 -1.19 -25.32
CA THR A 127 29.01 -1.02 -24.27
C THR A 127 29.25 0.46 -24.01
N ALA A 128 29.00 0.92 -22.78
CA ALA A 128 29.52 2.20 -22.30
C ALA A 128 29.96 2.03 -20.84
N SER A 129 31.28 2.04 -20.67
CA SER A 129 31.99 2.05 -19.39
C SER A 129 32.27 3.51 -19.01
N ALA A 130 31.96 3.90 -17.78
CA ALA A 130 32.52 5.09 -17.16
C ALA A 130 32.57 4.91 -15.63
N ALA A 131 33.77 5.13 -15.10
CA ALA A 131 34.17 5.00 -13.71
C ALA A 131 33.97 6.31 -12.91
N LEU A 132 34.36 6.24 -11.63
CA LEU A 132 34.55 7.31 -10.63
C LEU A 132 33.28 7.64 -9.82
N GLY A 133 33.29 7.75 -8.49
CA GLY A 133 34.33 7.67 -7.47
C GLY A 133 33.66 7.70 -6.09
N GLY A 134 34.31 7.09 -5.10
CA GLY A 134 33.80 6.96 -3.74
C GLY A 134 34.00 8.21 -2.89
N THR A 135 33.08 8.41 -1.95
CA THR A 135 33.31 9.18 -0.72
C THR A 135 32.55 8.50 0.43
N ASP A 136 33.29 8.16 1.48
CA ASP A 136 32.81 7.54 2.72
C ASP A 136 31.83 8.41 3.50
N PRO A 137 30.75 7.85 4.08
CA PRO A 137 29.97 8.54 5.09
C PRO A 137 30.63 8.45 6.47
N THR A 138 30.96 9.63 7.00
CA THR A 138 31.45 9.85 8.37
C THR A 138 30.42 9.39 9.40
N THR A 139 30.83 8.46 10.26
CA THR A 139 30.10 8.00 11.45
C THR A 139 29.95 9.14 12.46
N VAL A 140 28.73 9.63 12.65
CA VAL A 140 28.39 10.59 13.72
C VAL A 140 27.87 9.82 14.93
N ALA A 141 28.55 9.96 16.06
CA ALA A 141 28.18 9.34 17.33
C ALA A 141 26.90 9.99 17.92
N PRO A 142 26.00 9.21 18.54
CA PRO A 142 24.79 9.76 19.15
C PRO A 142 25.11 10.44 20.49
N THR A 143 24.90 11.75 20.55
CA THR A 143 24.91 12.54 21.79
C THR A 143 23.68 12.21 22.63
N GLN A 144 23.87 11.64 23.81
CA GLN A 144 22.79 11.38 24.77
C GLN A 144 22.43 12.68 25.50
N SER A 145 21.29 13.28 25.17
CA SER A 145 20.72 14.39 25.94
C SER A 145 19.87 13.87 27.09
N THR A 146 20.31 14.11 28.31
CA THR A 146 19.57 13.87 29.55
C THR A 146 18.74 15.11 29.92
N GLY A 147 17.47 14.90 30.28
CA GLY A 147 16.71 15.84 31.11
C GLY A 147 15.57 16.58 30.41
N GLY A 148 14.35 16.04 30.57
CA GLY A 148 13.13 16.80 30.29
C GLY A 148 11.91 15.88 30.22
N SER A 149 11.18 15.75 31.34
CA SER A 149 9.90 15.05 31.44
C SER A 149 8.89 15.66 30.45
N ARG A 150 8.84 15.07 29.25
CA ARG A 150 7.81 15.27 28.23
C ARG A 150 7.01 13.98 28.19
N GLY A 151 5.69 14.12 28.35
CA GLY A 151 4.74 13.01 28.49
C GLY A 151 5.07 11.85 27.56
N ALA A 152 5.05 10.63 28.11
CA ALA A 152 5.55 9.38 27.56
C ALA A 152 5.09 9.10 26.13
N GLY A 153 5.65 9.82 25.16
CA GLY A 153 5.54 9.56 23.75
C GLY A 153 6.45 8.38 23.47
N THR A 154 5.84 7.24 23.19
CA THR A 154 6.53 6.09 22.64
C THR A 154 7.27 6.49 21.37
N SER A 155 8.49 5.99 21.20
CA SER A 155 9.27 6.20 19.99
C SER A 155 8.50 5.66 18.76
N PRO A 156 8.66 6.27 17.58
CA PRO A 156 8.09 5.74 16.35
C PRO A 156 8.54 4.29 16.10
N VAL A 157 7.62 3.45 15.62
CA VAL A 157 7.91 2.07 15.19
C VAL A 157 7.93 2.02 13.67
N GLU A 158 9.11 1.81 13.08
CA GLU A 158 9.31 1.70 11.64
C GLU A 158 9.41 0.22 11.22
N MET A 159 8.62 -0.17 10.23
CA MET A 159 8.64 -1.50 9.61
C MET A 159 9.06 -1.35 8.15
N VAL A 160 10.27 -1.81 7.80
CA VAL A 160 10.88 -1.68 6.47
C VAL A 160 10.73 -2.98 5.68
N CYS A 161 10.35 -2.91 4.39
CA CYS A 161 10.12 -4.08 3.54
C CYS A 161 11.39 -4.81 3.06
N GLY A 162 12.58 -4.27 3.37
CA GLY A 162 13.87 -4.81 2.93
C GLY A 162 14.03 -4.83 1.40
N SER A 163 14.83 -5.78 0.90
CA SER A 163 15.13 -5.97 -0.54
C SER A 163 13.95 -6.48 -1.38
N HIS A 164 12.81 -6.73 -0.74
CA HIS A 164 11.65 -7.37 -1.36
C HIS A 164 10.37 -6.59 -1.08
N ALA A 165 10.47 -5.26 -1.24
CA ALA A 165 9.33 -4.37 -1.22
C ALA A 165 8.28 -4.78 -2.27
N PRO A 166 6.99 -4.94 -1.89
CA PRO A 166 5.96 -5.31 -2.85
C PRO A 166 5.65 -4.13 -3.77
N LEU A 167 5.45 -4.44 -5.05
CA LEU A 167 4.80 -3.55 -6.00
C LEU A 167 3.29 -3.65 -5.78
N VAL A 168 2.61 -2.52 -5.71
CA VAL A 168 1.18 -2.41 -5.44
C VAL A 168 0.50 -1.50 -6.44
N SER A 169 -0.71 -1.83 -6.87
CA SER A 169 -1.55 -1.00 -7.73
C SER A 169 -3.03 -1.17 -7.36
N GLY A 170 -3.88 -0.20 -7.71
CA GLY A 170 -5.31 -0.23 -7.39
C GLY A 170 -5.61 -0.12 -5.89
N ASP A 171 -6.53 -0.96 -5.42
CA ASP A 171 -7.04 -1.00 -4.04
C ASP A 171 -6.19 -1.88 -3.13
N ILE A 172 -5.59 -1.26 -2.11
CA ILE A 172 -4.64 -1.88 -1.19
C ILE A 172 -5.17 -1.80 0.23
N LYS A 173 -5.17 -2.94 0.90
CA LYS A 173 -5.40 -3.04 2.33
C LYS A 173 -4.10 -3.32 3.06
N VAL A 174 -3.84 -2.54 4.09
CA VAL A 174 -2.71 -2.75 5.00
C VAL A 174 -3.24 -3.09 6.38
N THR A 175 -2.76 -4.19 6.94
CA THR A 175 -3.08 -4.63 8.30
C THR A 175 -1.81 -4.57 9.14
N VAL A 176 -1.81 -3.79 10.22
CA VAL A 176 -0.69 -3.72 11.17
C VAL A 176 -1.03 -4.50 12.43
N SER A 177 -0.13 -5.38 12.84
CA SER A 177 -0.29 -6.29 13.99
C SER A 177 0.99 -6.32 14.83
N CYS A 178 0.90 -6.88 16.03
CA CYS A 178 2.03 -7.22 16.89
C CYS A 178 1.77 -8.57 17.57
N GLY A 179 2.67 -9.01 18.46
CA GLY A 179 2.50 -10.25 19.23
C GLY A 179 1.19 -10.32 20.04
N LYS A 180 0.60 -9.18 20.42
CA LYS A 180 -0.67 -9.10 21.16
C LYS A 180 -1.92 -8.99 20.28
N GLY A 181 -1.75 -8.98 18.96
CA GLY A 181 -2.84 -8.96 17.99
C GLY A 181 -2.81 -7.75 17.05
N LYS A 182 -3.95 -7.54 16.37
CA LYS A 182 -4.12 -6.50 15.35
C LYS A 182 -4.25 -5.12 15.97
N ILE A 183 -3.36 -4.20 15.57
CA ILE A 183 -3.34 -2.80 15.97
C ILE A 183 -4.39 -2.01 15.19
N CYS A 184 -4.25 -1.98 13.87
CA CYS A 184 -5.12 -1.25 12.97
C CYS A 184 -5.11 -1.86 11.58
N ASP A 185 -6.10 -1.50 10.78
CA ASP A 185 -6.11 -1.68 9.34
C ASP A 185 -6.59 -0.42 8.64
N PHE A 186 -6.28 -0.32 7.36
CA PHE A 186 -6.80 0.73 6.49
C PHE A 186 -6.73 0.29 5.03
N TRP A 187 -7.61 0.87 4.22
CA TRP A 187 -7.66 0.67 2.78
C TRP A 187 -7.33 1.95 2.02
N PHE A 188 -6.55 1.88 0.96
CA PHE A 188 -6.32 3.04 0.10
C PHE A 188 -6.25 2.61 -1.36
N HIS A 189 -6.47 3.57 -2.25
CA HIS A 189 -6.31 3.36 -3.68
C HIS A 189 -5.09 4.15 -4.17
N THR A 190 -4.20 3.49 -4.91
CA THR A 190 -2.89 4.04 -5.33
C THR A 190 -2.98 5.33 -6.14
N ALA A 191 -4.06 5.53 -6.91
CA ALA A 191 -4.26 6.77 -7.69
C ALA A 191 -4.43 8.06 -6.85
N PHE A 192 -4.73 7.92 -5.55
CA PHE A 192 -4.91 9.05 -4.63
C PHE A 192 -3.67 9.31 -3.76
N ILE A 193 -2.59 8.56 -3.98
CA ILE A 193 -1.33 8.80 -3.29
C ILE A 193 -0.62 9.98 -3.95
N ARG A 194 -0.33 11.00 -3.16
CA ARG A 194 0.44 12.18 -3.57
C ARG A 194 1.82 12.12 -2.93
N ASP A 195 2.84 12.54 -3.67
CA ASP A 195 4.23 12.64 -3.20
C ASP A 195 4.82 11.33 -2.64
N GLY A 196 4.27 10.19 -3.04
CA GLY A 196 4.71 8.86 -2.59
C GLY A 196 4.48 8.57 -1.10
N VAL A 197 3.68 9.38 -0.39
CA VAL A 197 3.46 9.22 1.06
C VAL A 197 1.98 9.28 1.41
N LEU A 198 1.48 8.23 2.08
CA LEU A 198 0.16 8.23 2.71
C LEU A 198 0.29 8.52 4.21
N ARG A 199 -0.36 9.58 4.70
CA ARG A 199 -0.43 9.91 6.13
C ARG A 199 -1.85 9.76 6.63
N LEU A 200 -2.05 8.86 7.60
CA LEU A 200 -3.35 8.62 8.23
C LEU A 200 -3.27 8.96 9.72
N GLN A 201 -4.20 9.79 10.18
CA GLN A 201 -4.39 10.04 11.61
C GLN A 201 -5.21 8.91 12.25
N LYS A 202 -5.19 8.80 13.59
CA LYS A 202 -5.96 7.78 14.33
C LYS A 202 -7.45 7.68 13.89
N PRO A 203 -8.20 8.79 13.68
CA PRO A 203 -9.58 8.74 13.21
C PRO A 203 -9.79 8.16 11.80
N ALA A 204 -8.71 8.08 11.00
CA ALA A 204 -8.73 7.52 9.66
C ALA A 204 -8.37 6.03 9.62
N LEU A 205 -8.00 5.43 10.75
CA LEU A 205 -7.63 4.02 10.86
C LEU A 205 -8.84 3.18 11.27
N ASP A 206 -9.09 2.09 10.55
CA ASP A 206 -10.13 1.14 10.93
C ASP A 206 -9.72 0.43 12.24
N LYS A 207 -10.72 0.09 13.06
CA LYS A 207 -10.60 -0.52 14.41
C LYS A 207 -9.92 0.36 15.48
N ALA A 208 -8.90 1.15 15.16
CA ALA A 208 -8.22 2.03 16.11
C ALA A 208 -9.12 3.17 16.64
N CYS A 209 -10.16 3.53 15.88
CA CYS A 209 -11.17 4.52 16.28
C CYS A 209 -12.12 4.04 17.39
N LYS A 210 -12.16 2.73 17.70
CA LYS A 210 -13.10 2.17 18.68
C LYS A 210 -12.59 2.25 20.12
N GLU A 211 -11.32 2.55 20.33
CA GLU A 211 -10.78 2.89 21.64
C GLU A 211 -11.16 4.34 22.00
N ALA A 212 -12.45 4.57 22.18
CA ALA A 212 -12.91 5.75 22.91
C ALA A 212 -12.44 5.58 24.36
N LYS A 213 -11.80 6.64 24.88
CA LYS A 213 -11.21 6.71 26.21
C LYS A 213 -12.12 6.05 27.26
N ALA A 214 -11.64 4.97 27.85
CA ALA A 214 -11.98 4.69 29.24
C ALA A 214 -11.20 5.73 30.06
N ASP A 215 -11.77 6.92 30.20
CA ASP A 215 -11.39 7.87 31.26
C ASP A 215 -12.09 7.42 32.56
#